data_AF-A0A0J8V9T1-F1
#
_entry.id   AF-A0A0J8V9T1-F1
#
_cell.length_a   1.000
_cell.length_b   1.000
_cell.length_c   1.000
_cell.angle_alpha   90.00
_cell.angle_beta   90.00
_cell.angle_gamma   90.00
#
_symmetry.space_group_name_H-M   'P 1'
#
loop_
_entity.id
_entity.type
_entity.pdbx_description
1 polymer ?
#
loop_
_entity_poly.entity_id
_entity_poly.type
_entity_poly.pdbx_seq_one_letter_code
_entity_poly.pdbx_strand_id
1 'polypeptide(L)'
;MGGISIWQLLIIALIIVLLFGTKKLRTLGGDLGSAVKGFKKAIGDDEQAAAKKDNDADFDQKQLSEKEGEQVQPGQKDQKDKEQV
;
A
#
# COMPACT_ATOMS: atom_id res chain seq x y z
N MET A 1 36.31 -14.07 23.89
CA MET A 1 34.97 -14.20 23.28
C MET A 1 34.49 -12.79 22.92
N GLY A 2 34.96 -12.24 21.79
CA GLY A 2 34.56 -10.92 21.34
C GLY A 2 33.18 -11.00 20.70
N GLY A 3 32.19 -10.39 21.36
CA GLY A 3 30.82 -10.34 20.84
C GLY A 3 30.73 -9.53 19.54
N ILE A 4 29.65 -9.77 18.79
CA ILE A 4 29.29 -8.95 17.64
C ILE A 4 29.06 -7.53 18.14
N SER A 5 29.98 -6.62 17.83
CA SER A 5 29.83 -5.21 18.21
C SER A 5 28.97 -4.48 17.19
N ILE A 6 28.21 -3.50 17.68
CA ILE A 6 27.26 -2.69 16.91
C ILE A 6 27.95 -2.00 15.73
N TRP A 7 29.22 -1.62 15.89
CA TRP A 7 30.01 -1.01 14.81
C TRP A 7 30.21 -1.92 13.60
N GLN A 8 30.38 -3.22 13.81
CA GLN A 8 30.54 -4.20 12.74
C GLN A 8 29.22 -4.39 11.99
N LEU A 9 28.08 -4.40 12.70
CA LEU A 9 26.76 -4.52 12.10
C LEU A 9 26.44 -3.33 11.18
N LEU A 10 26.81 -2.11 11.57
CA LEU A 10 26.61 -0.91 10.73
C LEU A 10 27.40 -0.99 9.42
N ILE A 11 28.65 -1.45 9.48
CA ILE A 11 29.50 -1.62 8.30
C ILE A 11 28.90 -2.68 7.35
N ILE A 12 28.44 -3.81 7.90
CA ILE A 12 27.80 -4.87 7.12
C ILE A 12 26.48 -4.36 6.49
N ALA A 13 25.66 -3.65 7.26
CA ALA A 13 24.41 -3.08 6.77
C ALA A 13 24.65 -2.11 5.60
N LEU A 14 25.69 -1.28 5.67
CA LEU A 14 26.06 -0.35 4.60
C LEU A 14 26.42 -1.10 3.31
N ILE A 15 27.18 -2.20 3.42
CA ILE A 15 27.53 -3.03 2.26
C ILE A 15 26.26 -3.66 1.65
N ILE A 16 25.36 -4.21 2.46
CA ILE A 16 24.10 -4.79 1.97
C ILE A 16 23.26 -3.72 1.24
N VAL A 17 23.19 -2.50 1.77
CA VAL A 17 22.48 -1.38 1.13
C VAL A 17 23.08 -1.02 -0.23
N LEU A 18 24.41 -1.03 -0.36
CA LEU A 18 25.08 -0.76 -1.63
C LEU A 18 24.88 -1.89 -2.65
N LEU A 19 24.89 -3.15 -2.22
CA LEU A 19 24.71 -4.31 -3.09
C LEU A 19 23.27 -4.43 -3.62
N PHE A 20 22.29 -4.31 -2.73
CA PHE A 20 20.87 -4.47 -3.08
C PHE A 20 20.23 -3.16 -3.55
N GLY A 21 20.85 -2.02 -3.25
CA GLY A 21 20.31 -0.69 -3.45
C GLY A 21 19.18 -0.35 -2.46
N THR A 22 18.99 0.93 -2.19
CA THR A 22 17.92 1.42 -1.29
C THR A 22 16.52 1.14 -1.84
N LYS A 23 16.36 1.01 -3.16
CA LYS A 23 15.05 0.81 -3.80
C LYS A 23 14.42 -0.55 -3.45
N LYS A 24 15.20 -1.63 -3.49
CA LYS A 24 14.75 -3.00 -3.14
C LYS A 24 14.57 -3.16 -1.63
N LEU A 25 15.49 -2.59 -0.85
CA LEU A 25 15.40 -2.60 0.61
C LEU A 25 14.22 -1.78 1.13
N ARG A 26 13.85 -0.68 0.47
CA ARG A 26 12.67 0.10 0.86
C ARG A 26 11.37 -0.65 0.60
N THR A 27 11.24 -1.32 -0.54
CA THR A 27 10.04 -2.10 -0.85
C THR A 27 9.87 -3.27 0.11
N LEU A 28 10.93 -4.06 0.34
CA LEU A 28 10.87 -5.21 1.26
C LEU A 28 10.85 -4.79 2.74
N GLY A 29 11.60 -3.76 3.08
CA GLY A 29 11.67 -3.22 4.44
C GLY A 29 10.40 -2.48 4.87
N GLY A 30 9.63 -1.92 3.92
CA GLY A 30 8.32 -1.33 4.21
C GLY A 30 7.32 -2.38 4.72
N ASP A 31 7.22 -3.51 4.03
CA ASP A 31 6.30 -4.60 4.40
C ASP A 31 6.72 -5.27 5.70
N LEU A 32 8.00 -5.64 5.81
CA LEU A 32 8.56 -6.24 7.02
C LEU A 32 8.55 -5.27 8.21
N GLY A 33 8.84 -3.99 7.97
CA GLY A 33 8.81 -2.95 8.99
C GLY A 33 7.40 -2.70 9.52
N SER A 34 6.38 -2.75 8.65
CA SER A 34 4.98 -2.62 9.05
C SER A 34 4.53 -3.79 9.92
N ALA A 35 4.91 -5.02 9.57
CA ALA A 35 4.65 -6.21 10.39
C ALA A 35 5.32 -6.13 11.77
N VAL A 36 6.60 -5.74 11.81
CA VAL A 36 7.34 -5.56 13.07
C VAL A 36 6.80 -4.40 13.90
N LYS A 37 6.32 -3.31 13.26
CA LYS A 37 5.67 -2.19 13.95
C LYS A 37 4.36 -2.62 14.62
N GLY A 38 3.53 -3.40 13.94
CA GLY A 38 2.32 -4.00 14.50
C GLY A 38 2.64 -4.94 15.67
N PHE A 39 3.67 -5.77 15.55
CA PHE A 39 4.15 -6.65 16.61
C PHE A 39 4.64 -5.88 17.85
N LYS A 40 5.47 -4.83 17.66
CA LYS A 40 5.94 -3.97 18.76
C LYS A 40 4.79 -3.21 19.41
N LYS A 41 3.79 -2.79 18.62
CA LYS A 41 2.59 -2.14 19.14
C LYS A 41 1.76 -3.12 19.96
N ALA A 42 1.52 -4.35 19.49
CA ALA A 42 0.78 -5.36 20.25
C ALA A 42 1.47 -5.77 21.55
N ILE A 43 2.81 -5.86 21.54
CA ILE A 43 3.61 -6.13 22.75
C ILE A 43 3.67 -4.93 23.72
N GLY A 44 3.61 -3.70 23.20
CA GLY A 44 3.74 -2.47 24.00
C GLY A 44 2.42 -1.78 24.37
N ASP A 45 1.30 -2.13 23.71
CA ASP A 45 -0.03 -1.56 23.98
C ASP A 45 -0.55 -2.01 25.35
N ASP A 46 -0.14 -3.17 25.87
CA ASP A 46 -0.46 -3.60 27.25
C ASP A 46 0.06 -2.61 28.31
N GLU A 47 1.09 -1.81 27.99
CA GLU A 47 1.69 -0.85 28.93
C GLU A 47 1.28 0.62 28.66
N GLN A 48 0.69 0.92 27.49
CA GLN A 48 0.42 2.31 27.03
C GLN A 48 -1.04 2.59 26.61
N ALA A 49 -1.94 1.59 26.60
CA ALA A 49 -3.34 1.74 26.20
C ALA A 49 -4.19 2.68 27.09
N ALA A 50 -3.63 3.27 28.15
CA ALA A 50 -4.31 4.29 28.95
C ALA A 50 -4.26 5.73 28.36
N ALA A 51 -3.42 6.03 27.35
CA ALA A 51 -3.10 7.44 27.05
C ALA A 51 -3.47 7.99 25.66
N LYS A 52 -3.63 7.20 24.58
CA LYS A 52 -4.01 7.78 23.26
C LYS A 52 -4.76 6.78 22.38
N LYS A 53 -6.09 6.86 22.42
CA LYS A 53 -6.98 6.21 21.46
C LYS A 53 -7.64 7.33 20.64
N ASP A 54 -6.96 7.79 19.60
CA ASP A 54 -7.58 8.69 18.63
C ASP A 54 -6.81 8.66 17.30
N ASN A 55 -7.55 8.40 16.22
CA ASN A 55 -7.23 8.55 14.80
C ASN A 55 -6.24 7.57 14.16
N ASP A 56 -6.76 6.50 13.54
CA ASP A 56 -6.35 6.07 12.19
C ASP A 56 -7.19 4.86 11.71
N ALA A 57 -8.49 5.06 11.59
CA ALA A 57 -9.35 4.23 10.75
C ALA A 57 -10.07 5.13 9.76
N ASP A 58 -9.30 5.83 8.92
CA ASP A 58 -9.82 6.51 7.74
C ASP A 58 -10.04 5.44 6.65
N PHE A 59 -11.23 4.84 6.67
CA PHE A 59 -11.75 4.09 5.53
C PHE A 59 -12.34 5.10 4.55
N ASP A 60 -11.59 5.40 3.49
CA ASP A 60 -12.03 6.18 2.33
C ASP A 60 -13.20 5.46 1.62
N GLN A 61 -14.41 5.62 2.15
CA GLN A 61 -15.67 5.24 1.51
C GLN A 61 -16.16 6.40 0.66
N LYS A 62 -15.51 6.65 -0.50
CA LYS A 62 -16.08 7.56 -1.51
C LYS A 62 -15.57 7.29 -2.92
N GLN A 63 -16.16 6.29 -3.59
CA GLN A 63 -16.63 6.38 -4.99
C GLN A 63 -17.11 5.01 -5.49
N LEU A 64 -18.35 4.67 -5.18
CA LEU A 64 -19.21 3.92 -6.09
C LEU A 64 -20.44 4.79 -6.33
N SER A 65 -20.39 5.63 -7.36
CA SER A 65 -21.53 6.19 -8.11
C SER A 65 -20.94 7.08 -9.22
N GLU A 66 -21.40 6.86 -10.46
CA GLU A 66 -21.17 7.68 -11.65
C GLU A 66 -19.77 7.64 -12.32
N LYS A 67 -19.57 6.61 -13.15
CA LYS A 67 -19.33 6.82 -14.59
C LYS A 67 -19.50 5.51 -15.39
N GLU A 68 -20.73 5.04 -15.50
CA GLU A 68 -21.09 4.16 -16.62
C GLU A 68 -21.50 5.10 -17.77
N GLY A 69 -20.60 5.25 -18.73
CA GLY A 69 -20.71 6.21 -19.82
C GLY A 69 -19.76 5.84 -20.93
N GLU A 70 -19.88 4.61 -21.43
CA GLU A 70 -19.30 4.21 -22.70
C GLU A 70 -20.32 3.36 -23.45
N GLN A 71 -20.94 3.93 -24.49
CA GLN A 71 -21.38 3.28 -25.74
C GLN A 71 -21.42 4.40 -26.80
N VAL A 72 -20.34 4.64 -27.53
CA VAL A 72 -19.96 3.97 -28.79
C VAL A 72 -21.06 4.15 -29.84
N GLN A 73 -20.79 5.06 -30.77
CA GLN A 73 -21.48 5.20 -32.04
C GLN A 73 -21.32 3.91 -32.87
N PRO A 74 -22.39 3.41 -33.51
CA PRO A 74 -22.26 2.63 -34.72
C PRO A 74 -22.83 3.42 -35.90
N GLY A 75 -21.97 3.73 -36.86
CA GLY A 75 -22.38 4.09 -38.19
C GLY A 75 -22.83 2.87 -39.00
N GLN A 76 -23.66 3.15 -40.01
CA GLN A 76 -23.91 2.36 -41.23
C GLN A 76 -24.69 1.03 -41.13
N LYS A 77 -25.97 1.04 -41.58
CA LYS A 77 -26.45 0.57 -42.91
C LYS A 77 -27.90 0.06 -42.89
N ASP A 78 -28.54 0.19 -44.05
CA ASP A 78 -29.71 -0.56 -44.56
C ASP A 78 -31.07 -0.27 -43.89
N GLN A 79 -31.93 0.53 -44.53
CA GLN A 79 -32.90 0.15 -45.57
C GLN A 79 -34.29 -0.21 -45.00
N LYS A 80 -35.26 0.59 -45.48
CA LYS A 80 -36.60 0.18 -45.92
C LYS A 80 -37.74 0.11 -44.90
N ASP A 81 -38.90 0.45 -45.47
CA ASP A 81 -40.27 0.24 -45.01
C ASP A 81 -40.80 1.30 -44.02
N LYS A 82 -41.54 2.31 -44.50
CA LYS A 82 -42.93 2.31 -45.02
C LYS A 82 -43.86 2.79 -43.91
N GLU A 83 -44.71 3.74 -44.31
CA GLU A 83 -46.07 3.95 -43.80
C GLU A 83 -46.24 4.03 -42.28
N GLN A 84 -46.60 5.22 -41.81
CA GLN A 84 -47.98 5.40 -41.34
C GLN A 84 -48.27 6.87 -41.04
N VAL A 85 -49.35 7.32 -41.70
CA VAL A 85 -50.40 8.28 -41.30
C VAL A 85 -50.04 9.51 -40.46
#